data_AF-A0A836RT12-F1
#
_entry.id   AF-A0A836RT12-F1
#
_cell.length_a   1.000
_cell.length_b   1.000
_cell.length_c   1.000
_cell.angle_alpha   90.00
_cell.angle_beta   90.00
_cell.angle_gamma   90.00
#
_symmetry.space_group_name_H-M   'P 1'
#
loop_
_entity.id
_entity.type
_entity.pdbx_description
1 polymer ?
#
loop_
_entity_poly.entity_id
_entity_poly.type
_entity_poly.pdbx_seq_one_letter_code
_entity_poly.pdbx_strand_id
1 'polypeptide(L)' 'MQPFQFELPETFDFNSAESVYKKLKSLINGDNPPSSISIDFKHVKIINSAGAAVVDRL' A
#
# COMPACT_ATOMS: atom_id res chain seq x y z
N MET A 1 15.58 -12.05 5.37
CA MET A 1 14.63 -11.05 4.81
C MET A 1 14.06 -10.26 5.96
N GLN A 2 13.89 -8.95 5.81
CA GLN A 2 13.34 -8.06 6.83
C GLN A 2 11.87 -7.71 6.49
N PRO A 3 11.01 -7.51 7.50
CA PRO A 3 9.66 -7.00 7.28
C PRO A 3 9.72 -5.58 6.69
N PHE A 4 8.79 -5.27 5.79
CA PHE A 4 8.66 -3.94 5.19
C PHE A 4 7.42 -3.23 5.76
N GLN A 5 7.57 -1.97 6.17
CA GLN A 5 6.45 -1.12 6.58
C GLN A 5 6.17 -0.11 5.48
N PHE A 6 4.96 -0.13 4.92
CA PHE A 6 4.49 0.81 3.92
C PHE A 6 3.58 1.85 4.57
N GLU A 7 4.01 3.11 4.58
CA GLU A 7 3.19 4.22 5.07
C GLU A 7 2.25 4.73 3.96
N LEU A 8 0.95 4.76 4.26
CA LEU A 8 -0.02 5.34 3.34
C LEU A 8 0.03 6.88 3.35
N PRO A 9 -0.25 7.53 2.21
CA PRO A 9 -0.36 8.98 2.13
C PRO A 9 -1.55 9.49 2.96
N GLU A 10 -1.51 10.77 3.36
CA GLU A 10 -2.60 11.43 4.12
C GLU A 10 -3.97 11.30 3.43
N THR A 11 -3.99 11.36 2.11
CA THR A 11 -5.17 11.14 1.29
C THR A 11 -4.98 9.85 0.53
N PHE A 12 -5.83 8.86 0.80
CA PHE A 12 -5.89 7.59 0.09
C PHE A 12 -7.18 7.51 -0.74
N ASP A 13 -7.14 8.25 -1.84
CA ASP A 13 -8.19 8.37 -2.86
C ASP A 13 -7.88 7.52 -4.10
N PHE A 14 -8.75 7.53 -5.12
CA PHE A 14 -8.57 6.71 -6.33
C PHE A 14 -7.23 6.96 -7.03
N ASN A 15 -6.77 8.21 -7.07
CA ASN A 15 -5.53 8.60 -7.74
C ASN A 15 -4.28 8.10 -7.00
N SER A 16 -4.26 8.26 -5.67
CA SER A 16 -3.14 7.77 -4.85
C SER A 16 -3.17 6.26 -4.66
N ALA A 17 -4.36 5.64 -4.64
CA ALA A 17 -4.55 4.20 -4.50
C ALA A 17 -3.85 3.41 -5.61
N GLU A 18 -3.96 3.85 -6.87
CA GLU A 18 -3.27 3.16 -7.97
C GLU A 18 -1.73 3.25 -7.85
N SER A 19 -1.21 4.38 -7.40
CA SER A 19 0.24 4.57 -7.18
C SER A 19 0.75 3.67 -6.05
N VAL A 20 0.00 3.58 -4.95
CA VAL A 20 0.29 2.66 -3.83
C VAL A 20 0.22 1.20 -4.28
N TYR A 21 -0.81 0.82 -5.04
CA TYR A 21 -0.94 -0.52 -5.60
C TYR A 21 0.28 -0.92 -6.42
N LYS A 22 0.73 -0.05 -7.33
CA LYS A 22 1.92 -0.30 -8.18
C LYS A 22 3.18 -0.49 -7.33
N LYS A 23 3.38 0.34 -6.30
CA LYS A 23 4.53 0.22 -5.38
C LYS A 23 4.50 -1.10 -4.61
N LEU A 24 3.36 -1.44 -4.01
CA LEU A 24 3.19 -2.68 -3.25
C LEU A 24 3.37 -3.91 -4.14
N LYS A 25 2.77 -3.90 -5.34
CA LYS A 25 2.92 -4.97 -6.32
C LYS A 25 4.37 -5.13 -6.79
N SER A 26 5.10 -4.03 -6.95
CA SER A 26 6.53 -4.07 -7.29
C SER A 26 7.39 -4.61 -6.15
N LEU A 27 7.02 -4.34 -4.88
CA LEU A 27 7.71 -4.89 -3.71
C LEU A 27 7.48 -6.40 -3.57
N ILE A 28 6.24 -6.84 -3.79
CA ILE A 28 5.86 -8.26 -3.70
C ILE A 28 6.48 -9.08 -4.84
N ASN A 29 6.57 -8.52 -6.04
CA ASN A 29 7.10 -9.22 -7.23
C ASN A 29 8.57 -8.89 -7.55
N GLY A 30 9.24 -8.11 -6.70
CA GLY A 30 10.65 -7.74 -6.90
C GLY A 30 11.61 -8.91 -6.66
N ASP A 31 12.88 -8.75 -7.02
CA ASP A 31 13.91 -9.79 -6.86
C ASP A 31 14.20 -10.18 -5.41
N ASN A 32 13.84 -9.32 -4.45
CA ASN A 32 13.97 -9.58 -3.01
C ASN A 32 12.69 -9.12 -2.29
N PRO A 33 11.61 -9.91 -2.36
CA PRO A 33 10.36 -9.52 -1.73
C PRO A 33 10.51 -9.55 -0.20
N PRO A 34 9.85 -8.63 0.51
CA PRO A 34 9.84 -8.65 1.97
C PRO A 34 9.07 -9.89 2.47
N SER A 35 9.46 -10.41 3.63
CA SER A 35 8.78 -11.56 4.25
C SER A 35 7.36 -11.24 4.72
N SER A 36 7.10 -9.96 4.98
CA SER A 36 5.79 -9.45 5.37
C SER A 36 5.72 -7.95 5.05
N ILE A 37 4.54 -7.48 4.67
CA ILE A 37 4.26 -6.06 4.47
C ILE A 37 3.26 -5.61 5.54
N SER A 38 3.65 -4.63 6.35
CA SER A 38 2.74 -3.95 7.28
C SER A 38 2.32 -2.63 6.67
N ILE A 39 1.01 -2.39 6.56
CA ILE A 39 0.48 -1.13 6.03
C ILE A 39 0.14 -0.23 7.22
N ASP A 40 0.79 0.92 7.30
CA ASP A 40 0.56 1.91 8.34
C ASP A 40 -0.46 2.96 7.87
N PHE A 41 -1.59 3.03 8.58
CA PHE A 41 -2.69 3.94 8.33
C PHE A 41 -2.64 5.21 9.20
N LYS A 42 -1.60 5.39 10.02
CA LYS A 42 -1.53 6.43 11.07
C LYS A 42 -1.72 7.86 10.57
N HIS A 43 -1.33 8.15 9.33
CA HIS A 43 -1.47 9.48 8.74
C HIS A 43 -2.69 9.62 7.83
N VAL A 44 -3.46 8.56 7.57
CA VAL A 44 -4.54 8.62 6.60
C VAL A 44 -5.74 9.38 7.18
N LYS A 45 -6.06 10.52 6.57
CA LYS A 45 -7.21 11.37 6.91
C LYS A 45 -8.43 11.05 6.06
N ILE A 46 -8.22 10.55 4.85
CA ILE A 46 -9.29 10.27 3.89
C ILE A 46 -9.05 8.90 3.26
N ILE A 47 -9.98 7.97 3.47
CA ILE A 47 -10.06 6.68 2.75
C ILE A 47 -11.38 6.68 2.01
N ASN A 48 -11.33 6.58 0.69
CA ASN A 48 -12.53 6.29 -0.10
C ASN A 48 -12.57 4.80 -0.49
N SER A 49 -13.70 4.35 -1.03
CA SER A 49 -13.92 2.95 -1.43
C SER A 49 -12.89 2.45 -2.46
N ALA A 50 -12.33 3.33 -3.28
CA ALA A 50 -11.26 2.99 -4.22
C ALA A 50 -9.94 2.67 -3.51
N GLY A 51 -9.58 3.43 -2.47
CA GLY A 51 -8.45 3.11 -1.60
C GLY A 51 -8.62 1.74 -0.94
N ALA A 52 -9.79 1.49 -0.35
CA ALA A 52 -10.08 0.19 0.27
C ALA A 52 -9.97 -0.99 -0.72
N ALA A 53 -10.48 -0.83 -1.95
CA ALA A 53 -10.42 -1.85 -2.99
C ALA A 53 -8.99 -2.17 -3.47
N VAL A 54 -8.03 -1.25 -3.29
CA VAL A 54 -6.62 -1.52 -3.59
C VAL A 54 -5.98 -2.43 -2.56
N VAL A 55 -6.32 -2.28 -1.29
CA VAL A 55 -5.83 -3.17 -0.23
C VAL A 55 -6.39 -4.58 -0.41
N ASP A 56 -7.66 -4.70 -0.80
CA ASP A 56 -8.33 -5.98 -1.04
C ASP A 56 -7.80 -6.74 -2.28
N ARG A 57 -7.10 -6.03 -3.19
CA ARG A 57 -6.53 -6.59 -4.43
C ARG A 57 -5.09 -7.10 -4.30
N LEU A 58 -4.46 -6.92 -3.15
CA LEU A 58 -3.08 -7.36 -2.87
C LEU A 58 -3.07 -8.78 -2.32
#